data_AF-A0A947AG80-F1
#
_entry.id   AF-A0A947AG80-F1
#
_cell.length_a   1.000
_cell.length_b   1.000
_cell.length_c   1.000
_cell.angle_alpha   90.00
_cell.angle_beta   90.00
_cell.angle_gamma   90.00
#
_symmetry.space_group_name_H-M   'P 1'
#
loop_
_entity.id
_entity.type
_entity.pdbx_description
1 polymer ?
#
loop_
_entity_poly.entity_id
_entity_poly.type
_entity_poly.pdbx_seq_one_letter_code
_entity_poly.pdbx_strand_id
1 'polypeptide(L)'
;MNRKTKIRGCVLRIERTSIHDGRGLRTVLFLKGCPLRCQWCSTPESQRIESQKGYVSKNCIGCGTCVEACPHGALVILEDNKKVHVDFSKCKDCFTCVEKCLHGANKKYGKYMSVQQVVQEITKDEIFYFHSKGGVTISGGEPLFQSDFVAKVLQECRKTGIHTAIETSLYANYESIETFLPWLS
;
A
#
# COMPACT_ATOMS: atom_id res chain seq x y z
N MET A 1 -2.63 -28.49 -16.41
CA MET A 1 -3.22 -27.21 -16.87
C MET A 1 -2.83 -26.09 -15.92
N ASN A 2 -2.03 -25.14 -16.40
CA ASN A 2 -1.38 -24.06 -15.65
C ASN A 2 -2.40 -23.07 -15.05
N ARG A 3 -2.64 -23.14 -13.72
CA ARG A 3 -3.22 -22.04 -12.94
C ARG A 3 -2.10 -21.33 -12.17
N LYS A 4 -1.25 -20.57 -12.87
CA LYS A 4 -0.47 -19.51 -12.20
C LYS A 4 -1.46 -18.37 -11.89
N THR A 5 -2.19 -18.48 -10.78
CA THR A 5 -2.85 -17.33 -10.18
C THR A 5 -1.79 -16.22 -10.05
N LYS A 6 -1.99 -15.10 -10.75
CA LYS A 6 -1.08 -13.94 -10.62
C LYS A 6 -1.16 -13.49 -9.17
N ILE A 7 -0.13 -13.80 -8.38
CA ILE A 7 -0.05 -13.42 -6.97
C ILE A 7 -0.16 -11.89 -6.87
N ARG A 8 -1.03 -11.41 -6.00
CA ARG A 8 -1.29 -9.99 -5.77
C ARG A 8 -1.18 -9.69 -4.28
N GLY A 9 -0.76 -8.48 -3.98
CA GLY A 9 -0.73 -7.94 -2.62
C GLY A 9 -1.43 -6.60 -2.55
N CYS A 10 -1.93 -6.26 -1.35
CA CYS A 10 -2.50 -4.96 -1.06
C CYS A 10 -1.38 -4.00 -0.64
N VAL A 11 -1.00 -3.11 -1.56
CA VAL A 11 0.05 -2.10 -1.38
C VAL A 11 -0.59 -0.84 -0.84
N LEU A 12 -0.09 -0.33 0.29
CA LEU A 12 -0.52 0.95 0.84
C LEU A 12 0.01 2.11 0.02
N ARG A 13 1.33 2.13 -0.19
CA ARG A 13 2.06 3.18 -0.93
C ARG A 13 3.46 2.69 -1.29
N ILE A 14 4.08 3.38 -2.24
CA ILE A 14 5.48 3.19 -2.63
C ILE A 14 6.18 4.52 -2.36
N GLU A 15 7.14 4.51 -1.45
CA GLU A 15 7.99 5.68 -1.16
C GLU A 15 9.33 5.49 -1.85
N ARG A 16 9.84 6.53 -2.49
CA ARG A 16 11.09 6.47 -3.24
C ARG A 16 12.16 7.25 -2.52
N THR A 17 13.42 6.95 -2.80
CA THR A 17 14.59 7.70 -2.33
C THR A 17 14.73 7.79 -0.80
N SER A 18 14.27 6.78 -0.07
CA SER A 18 14.50 6.73 1.38
C SER A 18 15.97 6.41 1.69
N ILE A 19 16.49 7.05 2.75
CA ILE A 19 17.83 6.84 3.30
C ILE A 19 17.82 6.16 4.67
N HIS A 20 16.63 5.93 5.25
CA HIS A 20 16.47 5.43 6.62
C HIS A 20 16.18 3.92 6.66
N ASP A 21 15.56 3.37 5.61
CA ASP A 21 15.07 1.99 5.56
C ASP A 21 16.12 0.97 5.08
N GLY A 22 17.41 1.27 5.34
CA GLY A 22 18.55 0.43 4.99
C GLY A 22 19.66 1.19 4.26
N ARG A 23 20.72 0.46 3.87
CA ARG A 23 21.87 1.05 3.18
C ARG A 23 21.47 1.55 1.77
N GLY A 24 22.04 2.70 1.40
CA GLY A 24 21.86 3.33 0.09
C GLY A 24 20.49 4.00 -0.06
N LEU A 25 20.18 4.48 -1.27
CA LEU A 25 18.85 5.01 -1.59
C LEU A 25 17.92 3.84 -1.83
N ARG A 26 16.77 3.85 -1.17
CA ARG A 26 15.83 2.73 -1.23
C ARG A 26 14.44 3.17 -1.64
N THR A 27 13.79 2.27 -2.36
CA THR A 27 12.34 2.35 -2.57
C THR A 27 11.67 1.44 -1.55
N VAL A 28 10.77 2.01 -0.77
CA VAL A 28 10.07 1.34 0.32
C VAL A 28 8.67 0.99 -0.16
N LEU A 29 8.38 -0.31 -0.22
CA LEU A 29 7.06 -0.84 -0.53
C LEU A 29 6.30 -1.01 0.79
N PHE A 30 5.39 -0.09 1.09
CA PHE A 30 4.51 -0.19 2.25
C PHE A 30 3.30 -1.07 1.94
N LEU A 31 3.09 -2.12 2.71
CA LEU A 31 1.97 -3.05 2.57
C LEU A 31 0.84 -2.74 3.55
N LYS A 32 -0.32 -3.35 3.27
CA LYS A 32 -1.46 -3.43 4.19
C LYS A 32 -1.59 -4.84 4.78
N GLY A 33 -2.42 -4.96 5.81
CA GLY A 33 -2.56 -6.17 6.60
C GLY A 33 -1.49 -6.23 7.67
N CYS A 34 -1.91 -6.24 8.93
CA CYS A 34 -1.06 -6.50 10.08
C CYS A 34 -1.85 -7.39 11.05
N PRO A 35 -1.26 -8.45 11.62
CA PRO A 35 -1.92 -9.23 12.67
C PRO A 35 -1.97 -8.47 14.00
N LEU A 36 -1.09 -7.50 14.21
CA LEU A 36 -1.03 -6.69 15.43
C LEU A 36 -2.03 -5.52 15.39
N ARG A 37 -2.41 -5.04 16.59
CA ARG A 37 -3.33 -3.90 16.81
C ARG A 37 -2.72 -2.89 17.79
N CYS A 38 -1.51 -2.43 17.47
CA CYS A 38 -0.77 -1.49 18.31
C CYS A 38 -1.58 -0.21 18.55
N GLN A 39 -1.66 0.23 19.80
CA GLN A 39 -2.38 1.46 20.21
C GLN A 39 -1.79 2.72 19.56
N TRP A 40 -0.46 2.75 19.38
CA TRP A 40 0.27 3.83 18.70
C TRP A 40 0.95 3.32 17.43
N CYS A 41 0.16 2.67 16.56
CA CYS A 41 0.66 2.26 15.26
C CYS A 41 1.11 3.49 14.45
N SER A 42 2.35 3.49 13.94
CA SER A 42 2.87 4.56 13.08
C SER A 42 2.14 4.68 11.75
N THR A 43 1.39 3.65 11.35
CA THR A 43 0.63 3.62 10.08
C THR A 43 -0.68 2.85 10.31
N PRO A 44 -1.64 3.40 11.07
CA PRO A 44 -2.87 2.70 11.45
C PRO A 44 -3.72 2.30 10.22
N GLU A 45 -3.64 3.05 9.13
CA GLU A 45 -4.28 2.73 7.86
C GLU A 45 -3.71 1.47 7.18
N SER A 46 -2.58 0.93 7.64
CA SER A 46 -2.01 -0.33 7.15
C SER A 46 -2.60 -1.57 7.82
N GLN A 47 -3.28 -1.46 8.97
CA GLN A 47 -3.63 -2.63 9.78
C GLN A 47 -4.63 -3.58 9.11
N ARG A 48 -5.66 -3.05 8.45
CA ARG A 48 -6.64 -3.84 7.70
C ARG A 48 -6.11 -4.16 6.31
N ILE A 49 -6.35 -5.38 5.83
CA ILE A 49 -5.85 -5.84 4.53
C ILE A 49 -6.67 -5.25 3.37
N GLU A 50 -7.95 -4.97 3.61
CA GLU A 50 -8.88 -4.45 2.62
C GLU A 50 -8.55 -3.00 2.25
N SER A 51 -8.84 -2.62 1.01
CA SER A 51 -8.82 -1.21 0.63
C SER A 51 -9.80 -0.42 1.50
N GLN A 52 -9.40 0.78 1.94
CA GLN A 52 -10.22 1.63 2.80
C GLN A 52 -10.34 3.04 2.24
N LYS A 53 -11.51 3.66 2.43
CA LYS A 53 -11.71 5.06 2.11
C LYS A 53 -11.03 5.93 3.17
N GLY A 54 -10.18 6.82 2.72
CA GLY A 54 -9.63 7.93 3.50
C GLY A 54 -10.33 9.24 3.17
N TYR A 55 -10.27 10.18 4.11
CA TYR A 55 -10.76 11.54 3.89
C TYR A 55 -9.80 12.57 4.48
N VAL A 56 -9.26 13.43 3.62
CA VAL A 56 -8.36 14.52 3.98
C VAL A 56 -9.15 15.82 3.94
N SER A 57 -9.73 16.22 5.07
CA SER A 57 -10.66 17.34 5.19
C SER A 57 -10.10 18.67 4.66
N LYS A 58 -8.81 18.91 4.86
CA LYS A 58 -8.08 20.10 4.36
C LYS A 58 -8.08 20.22 2.83
N ASN A 59 -8.16 19.11 2.11
CA ASN A 59 -8.18 19.11 0.64
C ASN A 59 -9.60 19.28 0.07
N CYS A 60 -10.65 19.14 0.89
CA CYS A 60 -12.02 19.23 0.40
C CYS A 60 -12.48 20.68 0.28
N ILE A 61 -12.91 21.09 -0.91
CA ILE A 61 -13.49 22.42 -1.16
C ILE A 61 -15.02 22.44 -1.19
N GLY A 62 -15.68 21.31 -0.92
CA GLY A 62 -17.14 21.23 -0.91
C GLY A 62 -17.82 21.25 -2.28
N CYS A 63 -17.13 20.87 -3.35
CA CYS A 63 -17.64 20.98 -4.72
C CYS A 63 -18.80 20.02 -5.09
N GLY A 64 -19.20 19.08 -4.24
CA GLY A 64 -20.33 18.18 -4.50
C GLY A 64 -20.10 17.05 -5.50
N THR A 65 -19.09 17.10 -6.36
CA THR A 65 -18.86 16.11 -7.43
C THR A 65 -18.87 14.65 -6.96
N CYS A 66 -18.25 14.37 -5.80
CA CYS A 66 -18.23 13.02 -5.26
C CYS A 66 -19.58 12.56 -4.68
N VAL A 67 -20.43 13.50 -4.24
CA VAL A 67 -21.79 13.22 -3.76
C VAL A 67 -22.67 12.80 -4.93
N GLU A 68 -22.67 13.59 -6.00
CA GLU A 68 -23.43 13.30 -7.23
C GLU A 68 -23.00 11.98 -7.88
N ALA A 69 -21.70 11.68 -7.87
CA ALA A 69 -21.17 10.46 -8.46
C ALA A 69 -21.39 9.20 -7.60
N CYS A 70 -21.89 9.31 -6.37
CA CYS A 70 -22.03 8.15 -5.49
C CYS A 70 -23.24 7.30 -5.88
N PRO A 71 -23.05 6.05 -6.37
CA PRO A 71 -24.17 5.23 -6.82
C PRO A 71 -25.07 4.73 -5.67
N HIS A 72 -24.61 4.87 -4.42
CA HIS A 72 -25.32 4.39 -3.23
C HIS A 72 -25.90 5.53 -2.37
N GLY A 73 -25.78 6.79 -2.80
CA GLY A 73 -26.26 7.94 -2.02
C GLY A 73 -25.65 8.01 -0.61
N ALA A 74 -24.40 7.56 -0.47
CA ALA A 74 -23.73 7.42 0.83
C ALA A 74 -22.95 8.68 1.26
N LEU A 75 -23.00 9.75 0.47
CA LEU A 75 -22.25 10.97 0.73
C LEU A 75 -23.20 12.16 0.84
N VAL A 76 -22.93 13.04 1.80
CA VAL A 76 -23.70 14.27 2.01
C VAL A 76 -22.75 15.43 2.29
N ILE A 77 -23.12 16.64 1.89
CA ILE A 77 -22.44 17.86 2.33
C ILE A 77 -23.22 18.43 3.51
N LEU A 78 -22.53 18.66 4.63
CA LEU A 78 -23.13 19.36 5.77
C LEU A 78 -22.98 20.87 5.59
N GLU A 79 -24.02 21.62 5.95
CA GLU A 79 -24.09 23.07 5.75
C GLU A 79 -23.05 23.83 6.58
N ASP A 80 -22.75 23.34 7.78
CA ASP A 80 -21.90 24.03 8.76
C ASP A 80 -20.42 24.15 8.35
N ASN A 81 -19.92 23.19 7.56
CA ASN A 81 -18.49 23.11 7.22
C ASN A 81 -18.19 22.94 5.72
N LYS A 82 -19.23 22.81 4.88
CA LYS A 82 -19.12 22.48 3.44
C LYS A 82 -18.21 21.27 3.17
N LYS A 83 -18.10 20.34 4.13
CA LYS A 83 -17.31 19.11 4.00
C LYS A 83 -18.23 17.94 3.67
N VAL A 84 -17.65 16.96 2.99
CA VAL A 84 -18.35 15.74 2.63
C VAL A 84 -18.26 14.75 3.79
N HIS A 85 -19.42 14.27 4.23
CA HIS A 85 -19.57 13.23 5.23
C HIS A 85 -20.03 11.92 4.57
N VAL A 86 -19.65 10.79 5.17
CA VAL A 86 -19.98 9.45 4.69
C VAL A 86 -20.99 8.82 5.62
N ASP A 87 -22.09 8.34 5.06
CA ASP A 87 -22.98 7.40 5.72
C ASP A 87 -22.44 5.98 5.48
N PHE A 88 -21.79 5.42 6.51
CA PHE A 88 -21.19 4.09 6.45
C PHE A 88 -22.22 2.96 6.33
N SER A 89 -23.51 3.21 6.67
CA SER A 89 -24.56 2.21 6.48
C SER A 89 -24.89 1.98 5.00
N LYS A 90 -24.70 3.03 4.18
CA LYS A 90 -24.96 3.01 2.73
C LYS A 90 -23.71 2.76 1.89
N CYS A 91 -22.53 3.14 2.39
CA CYS A 91 -21.28 2.96 1.68
C CYS A 91 -20.99 1.47 1.41
N LYS A 92 -20.68 1.13 0.16
CA LYS A 92 -20.30 -0.24 -0.27
C LYS A 92 -18.84 -0.33 -0.72
N ASP A 93 -18.01 0.64 -0.34
CA ASP A 93 -16.58 0.70 -0.68
C ASP A 93 -16.31 0.52 -2.19
N CYS A 94 -17.16 1.11 -3.04
CA CYS A 94 -16.99 1.09 -4.49
C CYS A 94 -15.92 2.08 -4.99
N PHE A 95 -15.49 3.02 -4.12
CA PHE A 95 -14.45 4.02 -4.38
C PHE A 95 -14.70 5.01 -5.54
N THR A 96 -15.89 5.06 -6.15
CA THR A 96 -16.25 6.05 -7.18
C THR A 96 -16.00 7.50 -6.71
N CYS A 97 -16.26 7.77 -5.43
CA CYS A 97 -16.00 9.07 -4.82
C CYS A 97 -14.51 9.45 -4.75
N VAL A 98 -13.60 8.48 -4.75
CA VAL A 98 -12.15 8.70 -4.81
C VAL A 98 -11.75 9.03 -6.25
N GLU A 99 -12.24 8.27 -7.22
CA GLU A 99 -11.95 8.46 -8.64
C GLU A 99 -12.40 9.83 -9.16
N LYS A 100 -13.53 10.33 -8.66
CA LYS A 100 -14.10 11.62 -9.05
C LYS A 100 -13.60 12.81 -8.21
N CYS A 101 -12.72 12.58 -7.23
CA CYS A 101 -12.25 13.66 -6.36
C CYS A 101 -11.06 14.41 -6.97
N LEU A 102 -11.32 15.58 -7.52
CA LEU A 102 -10.32 16.40 -8.22
C LEU A 102 -9.21 16.95 -7.30
N HIS A 103 -9.52 17.18 -6.01
CA HIS A 103 -8.58 17.77 -5.05
C HIS A 103 -7.91 16.71 -4.15
N GLY A 104 -8.15 15.42 -4.39
CA GLY A 104 -7.57 14.34 -3.59
C GLY A 104 -8.00 14.34 -2.11
N ALA A 105 -9.18 14.89 -1.81
CA ALA A 105 -9.77 14.86 -0.48
C ALA A 105 -10.27 13.46 -0.12
N ASN A 106 -10.98 12.79 -1.03
CA ASN A 106 -11.25 11.37 -0.89
C ASN A 106 -10.01 10.60 -1.35
N LYS A 107 -9.50 9.71 -0.49
CA LYS A 107 -8.35 8.84 -0.78
C LYS A 107 -8.76 7.38 -0.71
N LYS A 108 -8.01 6.55 -1.41
CA LYS A 108 -8.06 5.09 -1.27
C LYS A 108 -6.76 4.62 -0.66
N TYR A 109 -6.82 4.06 0.54
CA TYR A 109 -5.70 3.35 1.15
C TYR A 109 -5.75 1.90 0.72
N GLY A 110 -4.68 1.42 0.10
CA GLY A 110 -4.61 0.04 -0.39
C GLY A 110 -5.00 -0.10 -1.85
N LYS A 111 -4.03 -0.54 -2.64
CA LYS A 111 -4.18 -0.90 -4.05
C LYS A 111 -3.70 -2.33 -4.24
N TYR A 112 -4.57 -3.19 -4.73
CA TYR A 112 -4.18 -4.55 -5.09
C TYR A 112 -3.31 -4.52 -6.35
N MET A 113 -2.02 -4.82 -6.19
CA MET A 113 -1.03 -4.84 -7.26
C MET A 113 -0.51 -6.26 -7.45
N SER A 114 -0.29 -6.65 -8.70
CA SER A 114 0.46 -7.86 -9.02
C SER A 114 1.95 -7.67 -8.76
N VAL A 115 2.68 -8.78 -8.60
CA VAL A 115 4.15 -8.78 -8.47
C VAL A 115 4.78 -7.97 -9.61
N GLN A 116 4.32 -8.18 -10.85
CA GLN A 116 4.84 -7.48 -12.03
C GLN A 116 4.63 -5.97 -11.95
N GLN A 117 3.44 -5.52 -11.53
CA GLN A 117 3.16 -4.09 -11.38
C GLN A 117 4.04 -3.45 -10.31
N VAL A 118 4.30 -4.14 -9.20
CA VAL A 118 5.17 -3.63 -8.13
C VAL A 118 6.63 -3.58 -8.60
N VAL A 119 7.13 -4.65 -9.20
CA VAL A 119 8.51 -4.71 -9.70
C VAL A 119 8.73 -3.63 -10.76
N GLN A 120 7.78 -3.40 -11.67
CA GLN A 120 7.83 -2.30 -12.64
C GLN A 120 7.92 -0.92 -12.01
N GLU A 121 7.29 -0.70 -10.85
CA GLU A 121 7.43 0.57 -10.12
C GLU A 121 8.80 0.67 -9.44
N ILE A 122 9.30 -0.43 -8.85
CA ILE A 122 10.61 -0.48 -8.17
C ILE A 122 11.77 -0.25 -9.13
N THR A 123 11.72 -0.85 -10.33
CA THR A 123 12.79 -0.76 -11.33
C THR A 123 12.96 0.64 -11.91
N LYS A 124 11.95 1.52 -11.78
CA LYS A 124 12.07 2.92 -12.23
C LYS A 124 13.18 3.68 -11.53
N ASP A 125 13.61 3.21 -10.35
CA ASP A 125 14.65 3.86 -9.55
C ASP A 125 15.99 3.09 -9.59
N GLU A 126 16.17 2.17 -10.55
CA GLU A 126 17.35 1.28 -10.64
C GLU A 126 18.69 2.02 -10.70
N ILE A 127 18.72 3.16 -11.39
CA ILE A 127 19.93 3.99 -11.52
C ILE A 127 20.40 4.51 -10.15
N PHE A 128 19.46 4.83 -9.26
CA PHE A 128 19.78 5.29 -7.91
C PHE A 128 20.33 4.16 -7.06
N TYR A 129 19.80 2.94 -7.21
CA TYR A 129 20.30 1.77 -6.50
C TYR A 129 21.75 1.47 -6.90
N PHE A 130 22.06 1.54 -8.20
CA PHE A 130 23.39 1.29 -8.73
C PHE A 130 24.45 2.24 -8.11
N HIS A 131 24.17 3.54 -8.06
CA HIS A 131 25.12 4.51 -7.50
C HIS A 131 25.21 4.47 -5.97
N SER A 132 24.08 4.28 -5.29
CA SER A 132 24.01 4.35 -3.83
C SER A 132 24.29 3.01 -3.12
N LYS A 133 24.37 1.90 -3.88
CA LYS A 133 24.35 0.52 -3.36
C LYS A 133 23.09 0.24 -2.53
N GLY A 134 21.99 0.84 -2.95
CA GLY A 134 20.66 0.71 -2.34
C GLY A 134 19.81 -0.36 -3.02
N GLY A 135 18.49 -0.25 -2.88
CA GLY A 135 17.57 -1.22 -3.45
C GLY A 135 16.14 -1.07 -2.94
N VAL A 136 15.47 -2.19 -2.65
CA VAL A 136 14.10 -2.19 -2.15
C VAL A 136 14.05 -2.60 -0.67
N THR A 137 13.16 -1.96 0.09
CA THR A 137 12.75 -2.43 1.43
C THR A 137 11.25 -2.67 1.42
N ILE A 138 10.81 -3.83 1.92
CA ILE A 138 9.38 -4.10 2.13
C ILE A 138 9.06 -3.77 3.58
N SER A 139 8.07 -2.91 3.79
CA SER A 139 7.64 -2.44 5.11
C SER A 139 6.12 -2.26 5.13
N GLY A 140 5.58 -1.64 6.19
CA GLY A 140 4.16 -1.32 6.33
C GLY A 140 3.27 -2.52 6.66
N GLY A 141 2.25 -2.28 7.49
CA GLY A 141 1.43 -3.35 8.03
C GLY A 141 2.32 -4.36 8.74
N GLU A 142 2.27 -5.62 8.31
CA GLU A 142 3.28 -6.63 8.58
C GLU A 142 3.55 -7.39 7.27
N PRO A 143 4.77 -7.31 6.68
CA PRO A 143 5.07 -8.01 5.44
C PRO A 143 4.78 -9.52 5.48
N LEU A 144 4.96 -10.17 6.64
CA LEU A 144 4.64 -11.59 6.82
C LEU A 144 3.15 -11.91 6.63
N PHE A 145 2.24 -10.93 6.77
CA PHE A 145 0.82 -11.13 6.50
C PHE A 145 0.52 -11.40 5.02
N GLN A 146 1.47 -11.08 4.13
CA GLN A 146 1.41 -11.31 2.69
C GLN A 146 2.68 -12.03 2.19
N SER A 147 3.20 -12.99 2.95
CA SER A 147 4.49 -13.66 2.75
C SER A 147 4.74 -14.15 1.32
N ASP A 148 3.78 -14.85 0.71
CA ASP A 148 3.90 -15.33 -0.68
C ASP A 148 4.11 -14.19 -1.70
N PHE A 149 3.41 -13.09 -1.52
CA PHE A 149 3.55 -11.91 -2.38
C PHE A 149 4.91 -11.25 -2.17
N VAL A 150 5.33 -11.10 -0.91
CA VAL A 150 6.63 -10.52 -0.53
C VAL A 150 7.78 -11.34 -1.12
N ALA A 151 7.78 -12.65 -0.89
CA ALA A 151 8.80 -13.57 -1.41
C ALA A 151 8.94 -13.45 -2.94
N LYS A 152 7.82 -13.32 -3.66
CA LYS A 152 7.84 -13.16 -5.12
C LYS A 152 8.35 -11.81 -5.58
N VAL A 153 7.99 -10.72 -4.90
CA VAL A 153 8.55 -9.39 -5.21
C VAL A 153 10.07 -9.40 -5.00
N LEU A 154 10.54 -9.91 -3.85
CA LEU A 154 11.97 -9.98 -3.55
C LEU A 154 12.73 -10.86 -4.54
N GLN A 155 12.17 -12.03 -4.89
CA GLN A 155 12.73 -12.93 -5.89
C GLN A 155 12.92 -12.23 -7.24
N GLU A 156 11.92 -11.48 -7.73
CA GLU A 156 12.02 -10.77 -9.01
C GLU A 156 13.01 -9.60 -8.94
N CYS A 157 13.06 -8.85 -7.83
CA CYS A 157 14.07 -7.81 -7.62
C CYS A 157 15.50 -8.37 -7.60
N ARG A 158 15.72 -9.53 -6.97
CA ARG A 158 17.04 -10.19 -6.95
C ARG A 158 17.49 -10.63 -8.33
N LYS A 159 16.57 -11.11 -9.19
CA LYS A 159 16.89 -11.48 -10.58
C LYS A 159 17.40 -10.29 -11.40
N THR A 160 16.98 -9.07 -11.07
CA THR A 160 17.44 -7.84 -11.73
C THR A 160 18.61 -7.17 -11.01
N GLY A 161 19.25 -7.85 -10.03
CA GLY A 161 20.40 -7.32 -9.31
C GLY A 161 20.07 -6.26 -8.25
N ILE A 162 18.80 -6.07 -7.89
CA ILE A 162 18.38 -5.09 -6.89
C ILE A 162 18.54 -5.70 -5.49
N HIS A 163 19.23 -4.98 -4.60
CA HIS A 163 19.36 -5.35 -3.19
C HIS A 163 17.99 -5.35 -2.50
N THR A 164 17.76 -6.28 -1.59
CA THR A 164 16.46 -6.42 -0.91
C THR A 164 16.61 -6.37 0.61
N ALA A 165 15.61 -5.84 1.30
CA ALA A 165 15.48 -5.91 2.75
C ALA A 165 13.99 -5.96 3.15
N ILE A 166 13.73 -6.35 4.38
CA ILE A 166 12.39 -6.34 5.00
C ILE A 166 12.49 -5.67 6.37
N GLU A 167 11.51 -4.84 6.69
CA GLU A 167 11.20 -4.41 8.05
C GLU A 167 9.98 -5.20 8.54
N THR A 168 10.15 -5.94 9.63
CA THR A 168 9.10 -6.85 10.13
C THR A 168 9.12 -6.89 11.65
N SER A 169 7.95 -7.09 12.25
CA SER A 169 7.81 -7.39 13.68
C SER A 169 8.12 -8.86 14.00
N LEU A 170 8.31 -9.70 12.98
CA LEU A 170 8.44 -11.15 13.06
C LEU A 170 7.25 -11.86 13.74
N TYR A 171 6.09 -11.19 13.85
CA TYR A 171 4.87 -11.80 14.37
C TYR A 171 4.20 -12.68 13.29
N ALA A 172 4.79 -13.85 13.04
CA ALA A 172 4.22 -14.90 12.19
C ALA A 172 4.81 -16.27 12.55
N ASN A 173 4.29 -17.31 11.92
CA ASN A 173 4.89 -18.64 11.99
C ASN A 173 6.19 -18.71 11.17
N TYR A 174 7.04 -19.68 11.49
CA TYR A 174 8.34 -19.82 10.83
C TYR A 174 8.20 -20.12 9.33
N GLU A 175 7.17 -20.87 8.93
CA GLU A 175 6.89 -21.20 7.54
C GLU A 175 6.72 -19.93 6.69
N SER A 176 6.05 -18.89 7.22
CA SER A 176 5.93 -17.60 6.52
C SER A 176 7.26 -16.89 6.37
N ILE A 177 8.14 -16.99 7.37
CA ILE A 177 9.48 -16.37 7.34
C ILE A 177 10.35 -17.09 6.30
N GLU A 178 10.34 -18.41 6.31
CA GLU A 178 11.15 -19.26 5.43
C GLU A 178 10.93 -18.92 3.94
N THR A 179 9.71 -18.52 3.55
CA THR A 179 9.39 -18.16 2.15
C THR A 179 10.28 -17.07 1.56
N PHE A 180 10.75 -16.11 2.38
CA PHE A 180 11.50 -14.95 1.89
C PHE A 180 12.97 -14.91 2.27
N LEU A 181 13.42 -15.70 3.26
CA LEU A 181 14.81 -15.71 3.72
C LEU A 181 15.84 -15.83 2.58
N PRO A 182 15.67 -16.72 1.58
CA PRO A 182 16.64 -16.87 0.49
C PRO A 182 16.80 -15.62 -0.38
N TRP A 183 15.83 -14.71 -0.33
CA TRP A 183 15.81 -13.53 -1.19
C TRP A 183 16.42 -12.31 -0.51
N LEU A 184 16.58 -12.29 0.82
CA LEU A 184 17.22 -11.19 1.56
C LEU A 184 18.71 -11.08 1.22
N SER A 185 19.23 -9.84 1.20
CA SER A 185 20.61 -9.49 0.83
C SER A 185 21.46 -9.14 2.04
#